data_AF-A0A2R6J8L8-F1
#
_entry.id   AF-A0A2R6J8L8-F1
#
_cell.length_a   1.000
_cell.length_b   1.000
_cell.length_c   1.000
_cell.angle_alpha   90.00
_cell.angle_beta   90.00
_cell.angle_gamma   90.00
#
_symmetry.space_group_name_H-M   'P 1'
#
loop_
_entity.id
_entity.type
_entity.pdbx_description
1 polymer ?
#
loop_
_entity_poly.entity_id
_entity_poly.type
_entity_poly.pdbx_seq_one_letter_code
_entity_poly.pdbx_strand_id
1 'polypeptide(L)'
;MADSMVTRTHVASICNPQQVRDDLDSLGFAASKLWNIARWTAERVWSETGHIPGHAELSSYLKSNERYADLNAQSSQRVIQELAEAF
;
A
#
# COMPACT_ATOMS: atom_id res chain seq x y z
N MET A 1 22.58 -2.05 -21.91
CA MET A 1 21.84 -1.87 -20.65
C MET A 1 20.79 -2.95 -20.62
N ALA A 2 20.86 -3.89 -19.67
CA ALA A 2 19.94 -5.02 -19.63
C ALA A 2 18.57 -4.52 -19.19
N ASP A 3 17.56 -4.84 -19.99
CA ASP A 3 16.15 -4.63 -19.67
C ASP A 3 15.75 -5.62 -18.57
N SER A 4 15.95 -5.22 -17.31
CA SER A 4 15.52 -6.02 -16.17
C SER A 4 14.00 -5.95 -16.08
N MET A 5 13.33 -6.89 -16.76
CA MET A 5 11.90 -7.13 -16.61
C MET A 5 11.64 -7.52 -15.15
N VAL A 6 11.12 -6.57 -14.35
CA VAL A 6 10.66 -6.85 -12.99
C VAL A 6 9.30 -7.51 -13.09
N THR A 7 9.21 -8.79 -12.74
CA THR A 7 7.92 -9.47 -12.55
C THR A 7 7.26 -8.90 -11.29
N ARG A 8 6.39 -7.89 -11.47
CA ARG A 8 5.71 -7.20 -10.36
C ARG A 8 4.45 -7.91 -9.88
N THR A 9 3.88 -8.79 -10.69
CA THR A 9 2.58 -9.42 -10.40
C THR A 9 2.70 -10.94 -10.42
N HIS A 10 2.43 -11.54 -9.27
CA HIS A 10 2.27 -12.99 -9.15
C HIS A 10 0.80 -13.35 -9.29
N VAL A 11 0.49 -14.22 -10.26
CA VAL A 11 -0.86 -14.78 -10.44
C VAL A 11 -0.85 -16.21 -9.95
N ALA A 12 -1.72 -16.52 -8.99
CA ALA A 12 -1.88 -17.86 -8.44
C ALA A 12 -3.36 -18.16 -8.20
N SER A 13 -3.72 -19.44 -8.29
CA SER A 13 -5.06 -19.93 -7.99
C SER A 13 -5.14 -20.42 -6.55
N ILE A 14 -6.20 -20.02 -5.85
CA ILE A 14 -6.48 -20.48 -4.49
C ILE A 14 -7.33 -21.75 -4.57
N CYS A 15 -6.84 -22.86 -4.00
CA CYS A 15 -7.54 -24.15 -4.02
C CYS A 15 -8.67 -24.26 -3.00
N ASN A 16 -8.67 -23.43 -1.95
CA ASN A 16 -9.64 -23.42 -0.85
C ASN A 16 -10.36 -22.06 -0.69
N PRO A 17 -10.93 -21.47 -1.77
CA PRO A 17 -11.41 -20.09 -1.76
C PRO A 17 -12.50 -19.84 -0.70
N GLN A 18 -13.39 -20.80 -0.47
CA GLN A 18 -14.46 -20.68 0.53
C GLN A 18 -13.94 -20.49 1.96
N GLN A 19 -12.73 -20.95 2.28
CA GLN A 19 -12.17 -20.85 3.62
C GLN A 19 -11.44 -19.52 3.88
N VAL A 20 -10.99 -18.84 2.82
CA VAL A 20 -10.11 -17.66 2.94
C VAL A 20 -10.71 -16.39 2.36
N ARG A 21 -11.85 -16.49 1.67
CA ARG A 21 -12.47 -15.36 0.96
C ARG A 21 -12.69 -14.16 1.87
N ASP A 22 -13.35 -14.35 3.01
CA ASP A 22 -13.74 -13.23 3.88
C ASP A 22 -12.50 -12.53 4.49
N ASP A 23 -11.48 -13.31 4.85
CA ASP A 23 -10.21 -12.78 5.33
C ASP A 23 -9.48 -12.00 4.22
N LEU A 24 -9.46 -12.52 3.00
CA LEU A 24 -8.85 -11.82 1.85
C LEU A 24 -9.60 -10.54 1.47
N ASP A 25 -10.93 -10.56 1.51
CA ASP A 25 -11.76 -9.38 1.25
C ASP A 25 -11.50 -8.31 2.33
N SER A 26 -11.38 -8.70 3.60
CA SER A 26 -11.03 -7.82 4.72
C SER A 26 -9.63 -7.21 4.55
N LEU A 27 -8.62 -8.04 4.24
CA LEU A 27 -7.26 -7.58 3.97
C LEU A 27 -7.20 -6.63 2.77
N GLY A 28 -7.91 -6.95 1.68
CA GLY A 28 -8.01 -6.12 0.49
C GLY A 28 -8.64 -4.76 0.79
N PHE A 29 -9.69 -4.74 1.61
CA PHE A 29 -10.32 -3.50 2.06
C PHE A 29 -9.36 -2.64 2.91
N ALA A 30 -8.70 -3.23 3.90
CA ALA A 30 -7.75 -2.52 4.76
C ALA A 30 -6.55 -1.97 3.97
N ALA A 31 -5.97 -2.76 3.06
CA ALA A 31 -4.90 -2.32 2.17
C ALA A 31 -5.34 -1.16 1.27
N SER A 32 -6.54 -1.24 0.69
CA SER A 32 -7.10 -0.19 -0.15
C SER A 32 -7.33 1.11 0.63
N LYS A 33 -7.75 1.02 1.90
CA LYS A 33 -7.89 2.20 2.78
C LYS A 33 -6.54 2.86 3.04
N LEU A 34 -5.51 2.09 3.40
CA LEU A 34 -4.18 2.63 3.65
C LEU A 34 -3.58 3.27 2.39
N TRP A 35 -3.76 2.66 1.22
CA TRP A 35 -3.36 3.22 -0.07
C TRP A 35 -4.06 4.54 -0.37
N ASN A 36 -5.38 4.61 -0.17
CA ASN A 36 -6.15 5.82 -0.42
C ASN A 36 -5.76 6.96 0.51
N ILE A 37 -5.46 6.67 1.79
CA ILE A 37 -4.94 7.66 2.73
C ILE A 37 -3.60 8.20 2.23
N ALA A 38 -2.69 7.33 1.79
CA ALA A 38 -1.39 7.74 1.27
C ALA A 38 -1.54 8.70 0.08
N ARG A 39 -2.36 8.31 -0.91
CA ARG A 39 -2.62 9.11 -2.11
C ARG A 39 -3.25 10.46 -1.77
N TRP A 40 -4.28 10.46 -0.92
CA TRP A 40 -4.97 11.68 -0.50
C TRP A 40 -4.04 12.63 0.25
N THR A 41 -3.20 12.11 1.14
CA THR A 41 -2.22 12.92 1.88
C THR A 41 -1.19 13.53 0.93
N ALA A 42 -0.66 12.74 -0.02
CA ALA A 42 0.31 13.25 -1.00
C ALA A 42 -0.29 14.37 -1.87
N GLU A 43 -1.53 14.20 -2.33
CA GLU A 43 -2.24 15.22 -3.11
C GLU A 43 -2.46 16.51 -2.32
N ARG A 44 -2.82 16.41 -1.04
CA ARG A 44 -2.98 17.58 -0.17
C ARG A 44 -1.68 18.33 0.08
N VAL A 45 -0.62 17.61 0.46
CA VAL A 45 0.70 18.22 0.69
C VAL A 45 1.15 18.93 -0.58
N TRP A 46 0.97 18.31 -1.74
CA TRP A 46 1.32 18.93 -3.02
C TRP A 46 0.48 20.17 -3.32
N SER A 47 -0.84 20.11 -3.12
CA SER A 47 -1.74 21.24 -3.35
C SER A 47 -1.44 22.44 -2.44
N GLU A 48 -1.04 22.18 -1.20
CA GLU A 48 -0.78 23.21 -0.18
C GLU A 48 0.64 23.80 -0.28
N THR A 49 1.64 22.98 -0.65
CA THR A 49 3.07 23.38 -0.56
C THR A 49 3.76 23.46 -1.92
N GLY A 50 3.17 22.91 -2.98
CA GLY A 50 3.85 22.71 -4.26
C GLY A 50 4.88 21.57 -4.25
N HIS A 51 5.05 20.86 -3.13
CA HIS A 51 6.00 19.76 -2.97
C HIS A 51 5.28 18.41 -2.84
N ILE A 52 5.71 17.42 -3.62
CA ILE A 52 5.24 16.03 -3.47
C ILE A 52 6.07 15.40 -2.33
N PRO A 53 5.45 14.88 -1.27
CA PRO A 53 6.18 14.33 -0.13
C PRO A 53 7.04 13.14 -0.55
N GLY A 54 8.24 13.07 0.03
CA GLY A 54 9.14 11.95 -0.21
C GLY A 54 8.63 10.65 0.42
N HIS A 55 9.18 9.51 -0.05
CA HIS A 55 8.82 8.19 0.48
C HIS A 55 8.95 8.09 2.01
N ALA A 56 10.03 8.62 2.60
CA ALA A 56 10.27 8.55 4.03
C ALA A 56 9.24 9.35 4.84
N GLU A 57 8.82 10.51 4.35
CA GLU A 57 7.83 11.38 4.98
C GLU A 57 6.45 10.73 4.95
N LEU A 58 6.03 10.26 3.77
CA LEU A 58 4.74 9.60 3.60
C LEU A 58 4.67 8.28 4.39
N SER A 59 5.75 7.51 4.40
CA SER A 59 5.83 6.27 5.20
C SER A 59 5.72 6.53 6.70
N SER A 60 6.38 7.58 7.19
CA SER A 60 6.34 7.93 8.62
C SER A 60 4.93 8.37 9.03
N TYR A 61 4.26 9.15 8.18
CA TYR A 61 2.87 9.52 8.37
C TYR A 61 1.96 8.27 8.42
N LEU A 62 2.07 7.38 7.44
CA LEU A 62 1.22 6.18 7.36
C LEU A 62 1.41 5.25 8.55
N LYS A 63 2.64 5.06 9.04
CA LYS A 63 2.92 4.23 10.23
C LYS A 63 2.27 4.75 11.51
N SER A 64 2.00 6.05 11.58
CA SER A 64 1.32 6.69 12.72
C SER A 64 -0.21 6.69 12.60
N ASN A 65 -0.74 6.30 11.44
CA ASN A 65 -2.18 6.31 11.18
C ASN A 65 -2.85 5.08 11.80
N GLU A 66 -4.07 5.24 12.34
CA GLU A 66 -4.86 4.14 12.91
C GLU A 66 -5.02 2.95 11.93
N ARG A 67 -5.14 3.23 10.63
CA ARG A 67 -5.34 2.22 9.58
C ARG A 67 -4.12 1.38 9.28
N TYR A 68 -2.95 1.75 9.81
CA TYR A 68 -1.77 0.90 9.74
C TYR A 68 -1.97 -0.40 10.52
N ALA A 69 -2.75 -0.37 11.61
CA ALA A 69 -3.00 -1.52 12.47
C ALA A 69 -4.16 -2.41 12.00
N ASP A 70 -4.93 -1.98 10.99
CA ASP A 70 -5.99 -2.80 10.37
C ASP A 70 -5.40 -4.00 9.59
N LEU A 71 -4.11 -3.92 9.25
CA LEU A 71 -3.32 -5.00 8.66
C LEU A 71 -2.26 -5.48 9.65
N ASN A 72 -1.82 -6.73 9.52
CA ASN A 72 -0.61 -7.15 10.22
C ASN A 72 0.59 -6.30 9.75
N ALA A 73 1.56 -6.09 10.63
CA ALA A 73 2.67 -5.16 10.38
C ALA A 73 3.48 -5.47 9.10
N GLN A 74 3.58 -6.74 8.68
CA GLN A 74 4.27 -7.11 7.44
C GLN A 74 3.45 -6.71 6.21
N SER A 75 2.14 -6.96 6.22
CA SER A 75 1.22 -6.55 5.16
C SER A 75 1.15 -5.02 5.04
N SER A 76 1.05 -4.28 6.15
CA SER A 76 1.08 -2.81 6.13
C SER A 76 2.39 -2.28 5.55
N GLN A 77 3.52 -2.86 5.98
CA GLN A 77 4.83 -2.48 5.46
C GLN A 77 4.96 -2.79 3.97
N ARG A 78 4.37 -3.89 3.47
CA ARG A 78 4.39 -4.21 2.04
C ARG A 78 3.57 -3.20 1.24
N VAL A 79 2.40 -2.79 1.71
CA VAL A 79 1.62 -1.71 1.06
C VAL A 79 2.42 -0.42 0.95
N ILE A 80 3.17 -0.05 1.99
CA ILE A 80 4.05 1.13 1.98
C ILE A 80 5.19 1.00 0.94
N GLN A 81 5.77 -0.20 0.79
CA GLN A 81 6.80 -0.45 -0.22
C GLN A 81 6.23 -0.36 -1.64
N GLU A 82 5.08 -0.98 -1.90
CA GLU A 82 4.41 -0.89 -3.21
C GLU A 82 4.02 0.55 -3.55
N LEU A 83 3.56 1.34 -2.56
CA LEU A 83 3.32 2.78 -2.72
C LEU A 83 4.60 3.53 -3.13
N ALA A 84 5.74 3.18 -2.52
CA ALA A 84 7.04 3.80 -2.82
C ALA A 84 7.55 3.50 -4.23
N GLU A 85 7.20 2.33 -4.77
CA GLU A 85 7.62 1.91 -6.09
C GLU A 85 6.68 2.45 -7.18
N ALA A 86 5.44 2.82 -6.82
CA ALA A 86 4.43 3.32 -7.73
C ALA A 86 4.52 4.83 -8.02
N PHE A 87 5.22 5.61 -7.19
CA PHE A 87 5.33 7.07 -7.25
C PHE A 87 6.79 7.51 -7.09
#